data_AF-A0A4Z0S8J1-F1
#
_entry.id   AF-A0A4Z0S8J1-F1
#
_cell.length_a   1.000
_cell.length_b   1.000
_cell.length_c   1.000
_cell.angle_alpha   90.00
_cell.angle_beta   90.00
_cell.angle_gamma   90.00
#
_symmetry.space_group_name_H-M   'P 1'
#
loop_
_entity.id
_entity.type
_entity.pdbx_description
1 polymer ?
#
loop_
_entity_poly.entity_id
_entity_poly.type
_entity_poly.pdbx_seq_one_letter_code
_entity_poly.pdbx_strand_id
1 'polypeptide(L)'
;MVDLVVLIIDAPSRDIGTVTGILDRLKSIGFSANRIILVANRFDLIQSKKEKLPGAMRKRGNVLRKRIQEETGYDLNRPIFISSNTTEGIDQLLEEIFSKASLGNRKRYL
;
A
#
# COMPACT_ATOMS: atom_id res chain seq x y z
N MET A 1 -8.53 -18.16 -8.00
CA MET A 1 -7.58 -17.88 -6.90
C MET A 1 -7.16 -16.43 -7.03
N VAL A 2 -7.01 -15.68 -5.93
CA VAL A 2 -6.56 -14.28 -5.98
C VAL A 2 -5.03 -14.25 -5.93
N ASP A 3 -4.39 -13.58 -6.89
CA ASP A 3 -2.92 -13.53 -7.01
C ASP A 3 -2.29 -12.25 -6.42
N LEU A 4 -3.11 -11.20 -6.26
CA LEU A 4 -2.70 -9.87 -5.83
C LEU A 4 -3.87 -9.18 -5.12
N VAL A 5 -3.58 -8.48 -4.03
CA VAL A 5 -4.52 -7.60 -3.33
C VAL A 5 -4.01 -6.17 -3.37
N VAL A 6 -4.84 -5.24 -3.81
CA VAL A 6 -4.60 -3.81 -3.69
C VAL A 6 -5.48 -3.28 -2.57
N LEU A 7 -4.86 -2.91 -1.45
CA LEU A 7 -5.53 -2.35 -0.29
C LEU A 7 -5.45 -0.82 -0.35
N ILE A 8 -6.58 -0.20 -0.71
CA ILE A 8 -6.69 1.25 -0.81
C ILE A 8 -7.22 1.79 0.51
N ILE A 9 -6.44 2.69 1.11
CA ILE A 9 -6.79 3.42 2.32
C ILE A 9 -6.88 4.90 2.00
N ASP A 10 -7.57 5.62 2.85
CA ASP A 10 -7.66 7.06 2.75
C ASP A 10 -6.49 7.75 3.46
N ALA A 11 -5.66 8.53 2.76
CA ALA A 11 -4.45 9.13 3.30
C ALA A 11 -4.69 10.12 4.47
N PRO A 12 -5.75 10.97 4.46
CA PRO A 12 -6.16 11.76 5.61
C PRO A 12 -6.63 10.93 6.81
N SER A 13 -7.14 9.72 6.58
CA SER A 13 -7.70 8.88 7.63
C SER A 13 -6.62 8.43 8.62
N ARG A 14 -7.04 8.29 9.88
CA ARG A 14 -6.24 7.71 10.97
C ARG A 14 -6.73 6.31 11.36
N ASP A 15 -7.72 5.79 10.65
CA ASP A 15 -8.30 4.48 10.95
C ASP A 15 -7.35 3.37 10.49
N ILE A 16 -6.47 2.97 11.41
CA ILE A 16 -5.55 1.86 11.22
C ILE A 16 -6.20 0.51 11.58
N GLY A 17 -7.20 0.51 12.47
CA GLY A 17 -7.84 -0.71 12.97
C GLY A 17 -8.56 -1.48 11.88
N THR A 18 -9.23 -0.77 10.96
CA THR A 18 -9.84 -1.42 9.78
C THR A 18 -8.78 -2.03 8.87
N VAL A 19 -7.65 -1.36 8.69
CA VAL A 19 -6.52 -1.84 7.86
C VAL A 19 -5.93 -3.12 8.47
N THR A 20 -5.63 -3.10 9.76
CA THR A 20 -5.04 -4.26 10.45
C THR A 20 -6.01 -5.43 10.53
N GLY A 21 -7.30 -5.18 10.77
CA GLY A 21 -8.32 -6.23 10.72
C GLY A 21 -8.47 -6.91 9.35
N ILE A 22 -8.34 -6.17 8.24
CA ILE A 22 -8.31 -6.76 6.89
C ILE A 22 -7.04 -7.59 6.69
N LEU A 23 -5.90 -7.06 7.10
CA LEU A 23 -4.62 -7.74 6.98
C LEU A 23 -4.59 -9.03 7.79
N ASP A 24 -5.11 -9.07 9.02
CA ASP A 24 -5.17 -10.29 9.82
C ASP A 24 -6.04 -11.37 9.15
N ARG A 25 -7.12 -10.99 8.46
CA ARG A 25 -7.93 -11.92 7.67
C ARG A 25 -7.19 -12.45 6.45
N LEU A 26 -6.41 -11.62 5.76
CA LEU A 26 -5.56 -12.07 4.66
C LEU A 26 -4.48 -13.03 5.17
N LYS A 27 -3.93 -12.76 6.35
CA LYS A 27 -2.92 -13.59 6.98
C LYS A 27 -3.49 -14.95 7.39
N SER A 28 -4.70 -14.99 7.95
CA SER A 28 -5.33 -16.24 8.40
C SER A 28 -5.64 -17.21 7.26
N ILE A 29 -5.83 -16.71 6.03
CA ILE A 29 -5.98 -17.53 4.82
C ILE A 29 -4.64 -17.79 4.10
N GLY A 30 -3.50 -17.46 4.73
CA GLY A 30 -2.17 -17.73 4.19
C GLY A 30 -1.72 -16.81 3.06
N PHE A 31 -2.33 -15.62 2.91
CA PHE A 31 -1.95 -14.68 1.87
C PHE A 31 -0.56 -14.09 2.16
N SER A 32 0.29 -13.95 1.13
CA SER A 32 1.66 -13.44 1.35
C SER A 32 1.73 -11.92 1.32
N ALA A 33 2.51 -11.33 2.22
CA ALA A 33 2.76 -9.89 2.30
C ALA A 33 3.21 -9.30 0.96
N ASN A 34 4.05 -10.06 0.23
CA ASN A 34 4.58 -9.63 -1.06
C ASN A 34 3.51 -9.54 -2.17
N ARG A 35 2.32 -10.13 -1.97
CA ARG A 35 1.16 -10.04 -2.87
C ARG A 35 0.18 -8.93 -2.47
N ILE A 36 0.51 -8.13 -1.47
CA ILE A 36 -0.30 -6.99 -1.05
C ILE A 36 0.39 -5.70 -1.52
N ILE A 37 -0.40 -4.80 -2.08
CA ILE A 37 -0.01 -3.42 -2.39
C ILE A 37 -0.85 -2.50 -1.50
N LEU A 38 -0.20 -1.72 -0.66
CA LEU A 38 -0.86 -0.71 0.14
C LEU A 38 -0.87 0.61 -0.61
N VAL A 39 -2.04 1.24 -0.72
CA VAL A 39 -2.24 2.48 -1.48
C VAL A 39 -2.91 3.51 -0.57
N ALA A 40 -2.33 4.69 -0.45
CA ALA A 40 -2.91 5.82 0.28
C ALA A 40 -3.50 6.82 -0.71
N ASN A 41 -4.83 6.76 -0.93
CA ASN A 41 -5.56 7.64 -1.82
C ASN A 41 -5.88 9.00 -1.17
N ARG A 42 -6.32 9.98 -1.97
CA ARG A 42 -6.67 11.34 -1.54
C ARG A 42 -5.51 12.09 -0.89
N PHE A 43 -4.27 11.83 -1.34
CA PHE A 43 -3.13 12.54 -0.76
C PHE A 43 -3.17 14.03 -1.09
N ASP A 44 -3.83 14.44 -2.17
CA ASP A 44 -4.06 15.84 -2.54
C ASP A 44 -4.67 16.66 -1.39
N LEU A 45 -5.49 16.02 -0.54
CA LEU A 45 -6.11 16.67 0.63
C LEU A 45 -5.13 16.92 1.78
N ILE A 46 -4.06 16.14 1.90
CA ILE A 46 -3.00 16.33 2.90
C ILE A 46 -1.81 17.07 2.32
N GLN A 47 -1.71 17.18 0.99
CA GLN A 47 -0.62 17.85 0.30
C GLN A 47 -0.74 19.38 0.44
N SER A 48 -0.32 19.91 1.60
CA SER A 48 -0.07 21.36 1.70
C SER A 48 1.08 21.76 0.76
N LYS A 49 1.16 23.03 0.35
CA LYS A 49 2.32 23.55 -0.42
C LYS A 49 3.67 23.29 0.26
N LYS A 50 3.72 23.10 1.59
CA LYS A 50 4.92 22.72 2.37
C LYS A 50 5.15 21.19 2.43
N GLU A 51 4.10 20.38 2.30
CA GLU A 51 4.16 18.91 2.33
C GLU A 51 4.45 18.26 0.98
N LYS A 52 4.56 19.05 -0.10
CA LYS A 52 5.08 18.57 -1.40
C LYS A 52 6.49 17.98 -1.32
N LEU A 53 7.21 18.14 -0.21
CA LEU A 53 8.52 17.51 -0.03
C LEU A 53 8.38 15.97 0.02
N PRO A 54 9.04 15.23 -0.89
CA PRO A 54 9.08 13.76 -0.87
C PRO A 54 9.47 13.17 0.49
N GLY A 55 10.24 13.92 1.30
CA GLY A 55 10.62 13.53 2.65
C GLY A 55 9.46 13.43 3.64
N ALA A 56 8.45 14.30 3.57
CA ALA A 56 7.31 14.27 4.48
C ALA A 56 6.43 13.04 4.22
N MET A 57 6.13 12.77 2.95
CA MET A 57 5.38 11.59 2.53
C MET A 57 6.12 10.30 2.86
N ARG A 58 7.44 10.28 2.65
CA ARG A 58 8.27 9.14 3.02
C ARG A 58 8.25 8.85 4.52
N LYS A 59 8.29 9.89 5.37
CA LYS A 59 8.16 9.74 6.82
C LYS A 59 6.78 9.18 7.20
N ARG A 60 5.70 9.74 6.65
CA ARG A 60 4.33 9.28 6.93
C ARG A 60 4.12 7.82 6.51
N GLY A 61 4.58 7.46 5.32
CA GLY A 61 4.52 6.08 4.82
C GLY A 61 5.33 5.10 5.68
N ASN A 62 6.50 5.52 6.18
CA ASN A 62 7.29 4.71 7.11
C ASN A 62 6.57 4.48 8.45
N VAL A 63 5.94 5.53 9.01
CA VAL A 63 5.19 5.42 10.26
C VAL A 63 4.03 4.44 10.11
N LEU A 64 3.26 4.56 9.02
CA LEU A 64 2.15 3.66 8.75
C LEU A 64 2.62 2.21 8.58
N ARG A 65 3.64 1.98 7.74
CA ARG A 65 4.24 0.65 7.54
C ARG A 65 4.68 0.05 8.87
N LYS A 66 5.36 0.83 9.71
CA LYS A 66 5.88 0.36 11.00
C LYS A 66 4.74 -0.06 11.93
N ARG A 67 3.69 0.75 12.04
CA ARG A 67 2.51 0.39 12.85
C ARG A 67 1.81 -0.88 12.34
N ILE A 68 1.62 -1.00 11.03
CA ILE A 68 1.05 -2.22 10.43
C ILE A 68 1.91 -3.43 10.79
N GLN A 69 3.24 -3.32 10.68
CA GLN A 69 4.16 -4.40 11.03
C GLN A 69 4.11 -4.75 12.51
N GLU A 70 4.03 -3.75 13.39
CA GLU A 70 3.92 -3.95 14.85
C GLU A 70 2.59 -4.64 15.23
N GLU A 71 1.48 -4.27 14.61
CA GLU A 71 0.15 -4.78 14.95
C GLU A 71 -0.16 -6.14 14.32
N THR A 72 0.28 -6.38 13.07
CA THR A 72 -0.11 -7.57 12.29
C THR A 72 1.03 -8.53 12.02
N GLY A 73 2.28 -8.10 12.21
CA GLY A 73 3.48 -8.82 11.77
C GLY A 73 3.69 -8.84 10.25
N TYR A 74 2.83 -8.21 9.44
CA TYR A 74 3.09 -8.06 8.01
C TYR A 74 4.10 -6.95 7.75
N ASP A 75 5.20 -7.32 7.10
CA ASP A 75 6.11 -6.35 6.52
C ASP A 75 5.67 -6.03 5.08
N LEU A 76 4.93 -4.93 4.93
CA LEU A 76 4.49 -4.42 3.65
C LEU A 76 5.49 -3.40 3.09
N ASN A 77 5.50 -3.24 1.76
CA ASN A 77 6.14 -2.08 1.14
C ASN A 77 5.49 -0.79 1.65
N ARG A 78 6.24 0.31 1.59
CA ARG A 78 5.68 1.64 1.86
C ARG A 78 4.43 1.88 0.98
N PRO A 79 3.42 2.58 1.50
CA PRO A 79 2.23 2.89 0.71
C PRO A 79 2.59 3.72 -0.52
N ILE A 80 1.94 3.41 -1.64
CA ILE A 80 1.94 4.25 -2.82
C ILE A 80 0.90 5.35 -2.58
N PHE A 81 1.33 6.61 -2.63
CA PHE A 81 0.43 7.74 -2.48
C PHE A 81 -0.17 8.08 -3.83
N ILE A 82 -1.50 8.03 -3.93
CA ILE A 82 -2.24 8.41 -5.14
C ILE A 82 -3.29 9.50 -4.88
N SER A 83 -3.58 10.28 -5.90
CA SER A 83 -4.74 11.16 -5.92
C SER A 83 -5.60 10.76 -7.11
N SER A 84 -6.69 10.05 -6.83
CA SER A 84 -7.68 9.71 -7.88
C SER A 84 -8.32 10.94 -8.54
N ASN A 85 -8.28 12.11 -7.90
CA ASN A 85 -8.79 13.37 -8.45
C ASN A 85 -7.84 14.03 -9.46
N THR A 86 -6.53 13.88 -9.25
CA THR A 86 -5.49 14.54 -10.08
C THR A 86 -4.67 13.56 -10.90
N THR A 87 -4.93 12.26 -10.78
CA THR A 87 -4.18 11.13 -11.38
C THR A 87 -2.72 11.00 -10.93
N GLU A 88 -2.25 11.87 -10.03
CA GLU A 88 -0.89 11.78 -9.49
C GLU A 88 -0.67 10.44 -8.78
N GLY A 89 0.46 9.78 -9.06
CA GLY A 89 0.86 8.50 -8.48
C GLY A 89 0.17 7.26 -9.07
N ILE A 90 -0.78 7.42 -9.99
CA ILE A 90 -1.47 6.28 -10.63
C ILE A 90 -0.50 5.45 -11.48
N ASP A 91 0.41 6.08 -12.22
CA ASP A 91 1.41 5.34 -13.02
C ASP A 91 2.30 4.46 -12.14
N GLN A 92 2.74 4.98 -10.99
CA GLN A 92 3.51 4.22 -10.01
C GLN A 92 2.71 3.02 -9.45
N LEU A 93 1.41 3.20 -9.22
CA LEU A 93 0.53 2.10 -8.80
C LEU A 93 0.45 1.02 -9.88
N LEU A 94 0.26 1.41 -11.14
CA LEU A 94 0.19 0.47 -12.26
C LEU A 94 1.50 -0.29 -12.44
N GLU A 95 2.64 0.41 -12.37
CA GLU A 95 3.97 -0.23 -12.40
C GLU A 95 4.15 -1.28 -11.30
N GLU A 96 3.75 -0.99 -10.06
CA GLU A 96 3.84 -1.95 -8.95
C GLU A 96 2.90 -3.15 -9.17
N ILE A 97 1.69 -2.91 -9.68
CA ILE A 97 0.74 -3.98 -10.04
C ILE A 97 1.35 -4.88 -11.10
N PHE A 98 1.88 -4.32 -12.20
CA PHE A 98 2.49 -5.11 -13.28
C PHE A 98 3.72 -5.87 -12.79
N SER A 99 4.57 -5.23 -11.99
CA SER A 99 5.74 -5.85 -11.38
C SER A 99 5.34 -7.07 -10.53
N LYS A 100 4.38 -6.91 -9.60
CA LYS A 100 3.96 -8.00 -8.71
C LYS A 100 3.12 -9.07 -9.38
N ALA A 101 2.28 -8.71 -10.35
CA ALA A 101 1.54 -9.67 -11.16
C ALA A 101 2.51 -10.55 -11.97
N SER A 102 3.57 -9.95 -12.53
CA SER A 102 4.59 -10.65 -13.31
C SER A 102 5.44 -11.61 -12.47
N LEU A 103 5.63 -11.35 -11.17
CA LEU A 103 6.31 -12.28 -10.25
C LEU A 103 5.58 -13.63 -10.11
N GLY A 104 4.27 -13.67 -10.33
CA GLY A 104 3.50 -14.92 -10.34
C GLY A 104 3.81 -15.83 -11.54
N ASN A 105 4.22 -15.25 -12.67
CA ASN A 105 4.44 -16.00 -13.91
C ASN A 105 5.85 -16.59 -14.02
N ARG A 106 6.87 -16.00 -13.37
CA ARG A 106 8.25 -16.53 -13.46
C ARG A 106 8.48 -17.83 -12.71
N LYS A 107 7.69 -18.14 -11.67
CA LYS A 107 7.81 -19.39 -10.90
C LYS A 107 7.15 -20.60 -11.56
N ARG A 108 6.40 -20.44 -12.65
CA ARG A 108 5.76 -21.58 -13.36
C ARG A 108 6.67 -22.25 -14.40
N TYR A 109 7.86 -21.70 -14.65
CA TYR A 109 8.80 -22.17 -15.67
C TYR A 109 10.15 -22.64 -15.09
N LEU A 110 10.25 -22.80 -13.77
CA LEU A 110 11.42 -23.38 -13.08
C LEU A 110 10.98 -24.59 -12.26
#